data_AF-A0A822GBI9-F1
#
_entry.id   AF-A0A822GBI9-F1
#
_cell.length_a   1.000
_cell.length_b   1.000
_cell.length_c   1.000
_cell.angle_alpha   90.00
_cell.angle_beta   90.00
_cell.angle_gamma   90.00
#
_symmetry.space_group_name_H-M   'P 1'
#
loop_
_entity.id
_entity.type
_entity.pdbx_description
1 polymer ?
#
loop_
_entity_poly.entity_id
_entity_poly.type
_entity_poly.pdbx_seq_one_letter_code
_entity_poly.pdbx_strand_id
1 'polypeptide(L)'
;MIILLVEFDSIFNRSTYTFGFGSPDIVPMFKRGQSYEHFYIECYNSNNEVFGNDRAHELDLWVERQFEKFLLNNTYKNELNKDKIIFFFHLLGIDTNGHSYKPWSNIYMKNIYIVDGIIQRLENLIENYYKYDQKTTYVFTSDHGMTDWGSHGAGDDTETLTPLLVWGSGIRSSRHTNVHIEQADLCPLMSYFLGLDYSINSVGHLPIDYLLPIDEDLLQAYLQNARQLLEQVHKQYNLLKQRLLFFKPYNLNEEKFFQRMETVEGYMNLYQIRDDIK
;
A
#
# COMPACT_ATOMS: atom_id res chain seq x y z
N MET A 1 2.40 -1.66 34.05
CA MET A 1 1.57 -2.23 32.97
C MET A 1 2.30 -1.96 31.67
N ILE A 2 3.08 -2.94 31.23
CA ILE A 2 3.88 -2.84 30.00
C ILE A 2 2.88 -3.01 28.86
N ILE A 3 2.58 -1.92 28.14
CA ILE A 3 2.04 -2.04 26.79
C ILE A 3 3.19 -2.67 26.00
N LEU A 4 3.13 -3.99 25.82
CA LEU A 4 3.95 -4.65 24.82
C LEU A 4 3.55 -4.00 23.49
N LEU A 5 4.43 -3.13 23.01
CA LEU A 5 4.41 -2.58 21.66
C LEU A 5 4.16 -3.75 20.72
N VAL A 6 2.96 -3.81 20.14
CA VAL A 6 2.71 -4.72 19.03
C VAL A 6 3.68 -4.27 17.95
N GLU A 7 4.65 -5.12 17.63
CA GLU A 7 5.53 -4.97 16.49
C GLU A 7 4.61 -4.94 15.27
N PHE A 8 4.27 -3.72 14.81
CA PHE A 8 3.39 -3.53 13.66
C PHE A 8 4.19 -3.95 12.46
N ASP A 9 3.90 -5.15 11.98
CA ASP A 9 4.54 -5.72 10.82
C ASP A 9 3.82 -5.22 9.55
N SER A 10 4.47 -4.28 8.86
CA SER A 10 3.97 -3.69 7.62
C SER A 10 4.90 -3.98 6.44
N ILE A 11 4.42 -3.72 5.23
CA ILE A 11 5.24 -3.83 4.03
C ILE A 11 6.47 -2.91 4.08
N PHE A 12 6.33 -1.73 4.69
CA PHE A 12 7.45 -0.80 4.88
C PHE A 12 8.54 -1.43 5.78
N ASN A 13 8.16 -2.20 6.79
CA ASN A 13 9.11 -2.92 7.67
C ASN A 13 9.75 -4.13 6.99
N ARG A 14 9.11 -4.71 5.97
CA ARG A 14 9.68 -5.80 5.16
C ARG A 14 10.54 -5.30 4.00
N SER A 15 10.39 -4.04 3.58
CA SER A 15 11.19 -3.43 2.52
C SER A 15 12.67 -3.36 2.93
N THR A 16 13.56 -3.32 1.94
CA THR A 16 15.00 -3.14 2.21
C THR A 16 15.29 -1.73 2.74
N TYR A 17 14.53 -0.74 2.26
CA TYR A 17 14.58 0.64 2.74
C TYR A 17 13.27 1.37 2.42
N THR A 18 12.81 2.23 3.33
CA THR A 18 11.67 3.11 3.10
C THR A 18 12.09 4.58 3.25
N PHE A 19 11.67 5.42 2.31
CA PHE A 19 11.84 6.87 2.30
C PHE A 19 10.47 7.55 2.36
N GLY A 20 10.12 8.11 3.51
CA GLY A 20 8.79 8.69 3.76
C GLY A 20 8.81 10.22 3.85
N PHE A 21 7.83 10.88 3.23
CA PHE A 21 7.69 12.34 3.22
C PHE A 21 6.24 12.74 3.47
N GLY A 22 6.00 13.67 4.41
CA GLY A 22 4.65 14.19 4.66
C GLY A 22 4.35 14.52 6.12
N SER A 23 3.13 14.19 6.57
CA SER A 23 2.64 14.56 7.89
C SER A 23 3.45 13.90 9.02
N PRO A 24 3.80 14.66 10.09
CA PRO A 24 4.41 14.10 11.28
C PRO A 24 3.50 13.15 12.06
N ASP A 25 2.20 13.13 11.79
CA ASP A 25 1.26 12.21 12.45
C ASP A 25 1.13 10.87 11.74
N ILE A 26 1.44 10.82 10.43
CA ILE A 26 1.25 9.63 9.58
C ILE A 26 2.57 8.95 9.25
N VAL A 27 3.54 9.67 8.70
CA VAL A 27 4.79 9.08 8.20
C VAL A 27 5.55 8.30 9.29
N PRO A 28 5.68 8.81 10.54
CA PRO A 28 6.37 8.08 11.59
C PRO A 28 5.66 6.81 12.08
N MET A 29 4.36 6.62 11.77
CA MET A 29 3.60 5.44 12.23
C MET A 29 4.23 4.12 11.76
N PHE A 30 4.89 4.14 10.61
CA PHE A 30 5.51 2.96 9.99
C PHE A 30 6.93 2.68 10.49
N LYS A 31 7.59 3.65 11.13
CA LYS A 31 8.94 3.53 11.69
C LYS A 31 8.87 3.02 13.14
N ARG A 32 8.66 1.71 13.32
CA ARG A 32 8.52 1.06 14.65
C ARG A 32 9.42 -0.17 14.81
N GLY A 33 9.78 -0.50 16.05
CA GLY A 33 10.51 -1.73 16.37
C GLY A 33 11.91 -1.76 15.75
N GLN A 34 12.30 -2.87 15.12
CA GLN A 34 13.64 -3.04 14.54
C GLN A 34 13.85 -2.24 13.23
N SER A 35 12.84 -1.51 12.76
CA SER A 35 12.90 -0.82 11.47
C SER A 35 13.59 0.54 11.47
N TYR A 36 14.04 1.05 12.63
CA TYR A 36 14.61 2.41 12.71
C TYR A 36 15.80 2.65 11.75
N GLU A 37 16.58 1.61 11.44
CA GLU A 37 17.81 1.73 10.64
C GLU A 37 17.57 1.72 9.12
N HIS A 38 16.44 1.16 8.65
CA HIS A 38 16.10 1.11 7.23
C HIS A 38 14.99 2.09 6.82
N PHE A 39 14.77 3.13 7.64
CA PHE A 39 13.78 4.17 7.39
C PHE A 39 14.41 5.56 7.41
N TYR A 40 14.32 6.25 6.29
CA TYR A 40 14.46 7.69 6.21
C TYR A 40 13.07 8.33 6.21
N ILE A 41 12.86 9.32 7.08
CA ILE A 41 11.61 10.07 7.13
C ILE A 41 11.91 11.56 7.21
N GLU A 42 11.13 12.35 6.48
CA GLU A 42 11.14 13.80 6.60
C GLU A 42 9.71 14.32 6.69
N CYS A 43 9.42 15.07 7.76
CA CYS A 43 8.10 15.63 8.01
C CYS A 43 8.16 17.15 8.09
N TYR A 44 7.09 17.82 7.63
CA TYR A 44 6.90 19.22 7.95
C TYR A 44 6.55 19.39 9.44
N ASN A 45 6.62 20.62 9.94
CA ASN A 45 6.25 20.92 11.31
C ASN A 45 4.72 20.73 11.49
N SER A 46 4.29 20.06 12.55
CA SER A 46 2.87 19.83 12.86
C SER A 46 2.08 21.14 13.00
N ASN A 47 2.72 22.23 13.42
CA ASN A 47 2.08 23.55 13.49
C ASN A 47 1.70 24.12 12.12
N ASN A 48 2.18 23.53 11.02
CA ASN A 48 1.81 23.93 9.66
C ASN A 48 0.50 23.27 9.18
N GLU A 49 -0.03 22.27 9.90
CA GLU A 49 -1.32 21.63 9.63
C GLU A 49 -2.47 22.51 10.13
N VAL A 50 -2.67 23.66 9.47
CA VAL A 50 -3.69 24.64 9.85
C VAL A 50 -4.97 24.43 9.06
N PHE A 51 -5.99 23.86 9.71
CA PHE A 51 -7.34 23.76 9.15
C PHE A 51 -7.98 25.15 8.99
N GLY A 52 -8.75 25.34 7.92
CA GLY A 52 -9.39 26.62 7.60
C GLY A 52 -8.49 27.64 6.88
N ASN A 53 -7.23 27.31 6.62
CA ASN A 53 -6.35 28.11 5.77
C ASN A 53 -6.53 27.69 4.30
N ASP A 54 -6.63 28.64 3.36
CA ASP A 54 -6.75 28.37 1.91
C ASP A 54 -5.45 27.88 1.26
N ARG A 55 -4.40 27.70 2.08
CA ARG A 55 -3.05 27.28 1.68
C ARG A 55 -2.68 25.85 2.08
N ALA A 56 -3.64 24.98 2.38
CA ALA A 56 -3.34 23.59 2.74
C ALA A 56 -2.50 22.84 1.67
N HIS A 57 -2.69 23.17 0.39
CA HIS A 57 -1.89 22.67 -0.74
C HIS A 57 -0.37 22.93 -0.62
N GLU A 58 0.07 23.89 0.20
CA GLU A 58 1.50 24.17 0.43
C GLU A 58 2.22 23.02 1.13
N LEU A 59 1.49 22.20 1.91
CA LEU A 59 2.03 20.98 2.52
C LEU A 59 2.30 19.91 1.46
N ASP A 60 1.43 19.77 0.47
CA ASP A 60 1.62 18.86 -0.65
C ASP A 60 2.84 19.30 -1.48
N LEU A 61 2.95 20.60 -1.78
CA LEU A 61 4.11 21.17 -2.46
C LEU A 61 5.40 21.05 -1.63
N TRP A 62 5.29 21.05 -0.30
CA TRP A 62 6.44 20.79 0.56
C TRP A 62 6.97 19.37 0.36
N VAL A 63 6.09 18.37 0.31
CA VAL A 63 6.48 16.96 0.07
C VAL A 63 7.28 16.83 -1.21
N GLU A 64 6.78 17.42 -2.30
CA GLU A 64 7.47 17.45 -3.59
C GLU A 64 8.86 18.08 -3.50
N ARG A 65 8.97 19.30 -2.95
CA ARG A 65 10.23 20.04 -2.85
C ARG A 65 11.27 19.32 -1.99
N GLN A 66 10.82 18.66 -0.92
CA GLN A 66 11.74 17.91 -0.06
C GLN A 66 12.24 16.64 -0.73
N PHE A 67 11.36 15.94 -1.46
CA PHE A 67 11.78 14.79 -2.24
C PHE A 67 12.79 15.16 -3.34
N GLU A 68 12.58 16.27 -4.05
CA GLU A 68 13.54 16.78 -5.04
C GLU A 68 14.91 17.06 -4.41
N LYS A 69 14.94 17.78 -3.28
CA LYS A 69 16.20 18.03 -2.54
C LYS A 69 16.85 16.75 -2.06
N PHE A 70 16.06 15.78 -1.61
CA PHE A 70 16.52 14.49 -1.15
C PHE A 70 17.22 13.73 -2.29
N LEU A 71 16.63 13.65 -3.48
CA LEU A 71 17.25 12.96 -4.63
C LEU A 71 18.53 13.64 -5.12
N LEU A 72 18.62 14.97 -5.03
CA LEU A 72 19.85 15.72 -5.33
C LEU A 72 20.95 15.48 -4.29
N ASN A 73 20.60 15.02 -3.09
CA ASN A 73 21.54 14.70 -2.02
C ASN A 73 22.07 13.26 -2.18
N ASN A 74 23.39 13.12 -2.34
CA ASN A 74 24.03 11.81 -2.52
C ASN A 74 24.20 10.99 -1.22
N THR A 75 23.67 11.44 -0.08
CA THR A 75 23.84 10.75 1.22
C THR A 75 23.32 9.31 1.19
N TYR A 76 22.16 9.08 0.58
CA TYR A 76 21.50 7.76 0.53
C TYR A 76 21.70 7.03 -0.80
N LYS A 77 22.74 7.40 -1.57
CA LYS A 77 22.96 6.83 -2.90
C LYS A 77 23.08 5.30 -2.87
N ASN A 78 23.68 4.71 -1.83
CA ASN A 78 23.81 3.26 -1.75
C ASN A 78 22.46 2.59 -1.49
N GLU A 79 21.66 3.14 -0.58
CA GLU A 79 20.33 2.66 -0.23
C GLU A 79 19.37 2.78 -1.41
N LEU A 80 19.45 3.88 -2.17
CA LEU A 80 18.64 4.12 -3.37
C LEU A 80 18.94 3.15 -4.51
N ASN A 81 20.08 2.46 -4.50
CA ASN A 81 20.45 1.44 -5.51
C ASN A 81 20.17 0.00 -5.04
N LYS A 82 19.49 -0.20 -3.89
CA LYS A 82 19.08 -1.53 -3.44
C LYS A 82 17.74 -1.92 -4.05
N ASP A 83 17.50 -3.22 -4.14
CA ASP A 83 16.19 -3.75 -4.51
C ASP A 83 15.19 -3.61 -3.36
N LYS A 84 13.89 -3.62 -3.70
CA LYS A 84 12.77 -3.64 -2.75
C LYS A 84 12.72 -2.41 -1.82
N ILE A 85 12.99 -1.23 -2.37
CA ILE A 85 12.83 0.03 -1.66
C ILE A 85 11.44 0.63 -1.89
N ILE A 86 10.99 1.49 -0.97
CA ILE A 86 9.71 2.18 -1.05
C ILE A 86 9.90 3.68 -0.89
N PHE A 87 9.28 4.47 -1.78
CA PHE A 87 8.99 5.88 -1.53
C PHE A 87 7.55 6.01 -1.06
N PHE A 88 7.33 6.69 0.06
CA PHE A 88 6.00 6.94 0.62
C PHE A 88 5.74 8.44 0.69
N PHE A 89 4.74 8.91 -0.04
CA PHE A 89 4.34 10.31 -0.09
C PHE A 89 2.96 10.48 0.52
N HIS A 90 2.86 11.23 1.62
CA HIS A 90 1.59 11.54 2.27
C HIS A 90 1.18 12.99 1.98
N LEU A 91 0.11 13.16 1.19
CA LEU A 91 -0.40 14.46 0.73
C LEU A 91 -1.68 14.83 1.49
N LEU A 92 -1.59 15.76 2.45
CA LEU A 92 -2.66 16.09 3.40
C LEU A 92 -3.64 17.16 2.87
N GLY A 93 -3.23 17.98 1.89
CA GLY A 93 -3.94 19.21 1.54
C GLY A 93 -5.39 19.01 1.10
N ILE A 94 -5.70 17.89 0.44
CA ILE A 94 -7.06 17.55 0.00
C ILE A 94 -7.98 17.32 1.20
N ASP A 95 -7.58 16.54 2.20
CA ASP A 95 -8.38 16.29 3.40
C ASP A 95 -8.66 17.60 4.15
N THR A 96 -7.61 18.39 4.41
CA THR A 96 -7.73 19.67 5.13
C THR A 96 -8.69 20.63 4.43
N ASN A 97 -8.61 20.72 3.10
CA ASN A 97 -9.52 21.55 2.32
C ASN A 97 -10.93 20.96 2.23
N GLY A 98 -11.07 19.64 2.23
CA GLY A 98 -12.36 18.95 2.27
C GLY A 98 -13.14 19.30 3.54
N HIS A 99 -12.51 19.22 4.70
CA HIS A 99 -13.13 19.64 5.97
C HIS A 99 -13.50 21.13 5.98
N SER A 100 -12.57 21.97 5.52
CA SER A 100 -12.66 23.43 5.66
C SER A 100 -13.64 24.07 4.67
N TYR A 101 -13.61 23.64 3.41
CA TYR A 101 -14.28 24.30 2.28
C TYR A 101 -15.28 23.41 1.56
N LYS A 102 -15.33 22.13 1.92
CA LYS A 102 -16.21 21.09 1.37
C LYS A 102 -15.76 20.61 -0.01
N PRO A 103 -16.07 19.34 -0.36
CA PRO A 103 -15.95 18.88 -1.73
C PRO A 103 -16.67 19.83 -2.69
N TRP A 104 -16.19 19.92 -3.93
CA TRP A 104 -16.69 20.82 -4.99
C TRP A 104 -16.36 22.32 -4.86
N SER A 105 -15.80 22.77 -3.74
CA SER A 105 -15.33 24.16 -3.65
C SER A 105 -14.17 24.44 -4.62
N ASN A 106 -14.05 25.69 -5.08
CA ASN A 106 -12.96 26.09 -5.98
C ASN A 106 -11.58 25.83 -5.36
N ILE A 107 -11.44 25.95 -4.04
CA ILE A 107 -10.19 25.69 -3.33
C ILE A 107 -9.87 24.18 -3.35
N TYR A 108 -10.85 23.33 -3.06
CA TYR A 108 -10.69 21.87 -3.11
C TYR A 108 -10.34 21.40 -4.53
N MET A 109 -11.08 21.85 -5.55
CA MET A 109 -10.81 21.51 -6.95
C MET A 109 -9.44 21.98 -7.40
N LYS A 110 -9.01 23.18 -7.00
CA LYS A 110 -7.66 23.68 -7.27
C LYS A 110 -6.59 22.80 -6.61
N ASN A 111 -6.82 22.31 -5.38
CA ASN A 111 -5.89 21.40 -4.72
C ASN A 111 -5.76 20.07 -5.48
N ILE A 112 -6.85 19.53 -6.03
CA ILE A 112 -6.78 18.32 -6.87
C ILE A 112 -5.85 18.55 -8.07
N TYR A 113 -6.00 19.66 -8.80
CA TYR A 113 -5.10 19.99 -9.92
C TYR A 113 -3.63 20.16 -9.48
N ILE A 114 -3.39 20.68 -8.28
CA ILE A 114 -2.04 20.78 -7.73
C ILE A 114 -1.47 19.39 -7.45
N VAL A 115 -2.25 18.50 -6.83
CA VAL A 115 -1.84 17.11 -6.54
C VAL A 115 -1.57 16.32 -7.82
N ASP A 116 -2.40 16.45 -8.85
CA ASP A 116 -2.17 15.85 -10.17
C ASP A 116 -0.80 16.27 -10.74
N GLY A 117 -0.49 17.57 -10.69
CA GLY A 117 0.81 18.08 -11.11
C GLY A 117 1.98 17.60 -10.23
N ILE A 118 1.77 17.44 -8.92
CA ILE A 118 2.78 16.89 -8.01
C ILE A 118 3.09 15.43 -8.39
N ILE A 119 2.07 14.60 -8.62
CA ILE A 119 2.24 13.19 -9.01
C ILE A 119 3.09 13.10 -10.28
N GLN A 120 2.76 13.88 -11.31
CA GLN A 120 3.54 13.93 -12.55
C GLN A 120 5.01 14.32 -12.31
N ARG A 121 5.29 15.28 -11.43
CA ARG A 121 6.67 15.71 -11.16
C ARG A 121 7.45 14.70 -10.31
N LEU A 122 6.81 14.08 -9.33
CA LEU A 122 7.39 12.99 -8.53
C LEU A 122 7.77 11.80 -9.41
N GLU A 123 6.87 11.36 -10.29
CA GLU A 123 7.14 10.30 -11.27
C GLU A 123 8.35 10.67 -12.15
N ASN A 124 8.36 11.87 -12.73
CA ASN A 124 9.49 12.32 -13.55
C ASN A 124 10.81 12.35 -12.76
N LEU A 125 10.81 12.76 -11.49
CA LEU A 125 12.01 12.76 -10.65
C LEU A 125 12.55 11.34 -10.45
N ILE A 126 11.66 10.38 -10.15
CA ILE A 126 12.01 8.97 -9.95
C ILE A 126 12.52 8.35 -11.26
N GLU A 127 11.75 8.47 -12.34
CA GLU A 127 12.12 7.91 -13.65
C GLU A 127 13.44 8.47 -14.17
N ASN A 128 13.70 9.77 -14.02
CA ASN A 128 14.98 10.36 -14.42
C ASN A 128 16.14 9.87 -13.53
N TYR A 129 15.93 9.72 -12.23
CA TYR A 129 16.96 9.23 -11.30
C TYR A 129 17.40 7.81 -11.67
N TYR A 130 16.45 6.92 -11.95
CA TYR A 130 16.69 5.52 -12.36
C TYR A 130 16.91 5.35 -13.87
N LYS A 131 16.91 6.44 -14.64
CA LYS A 131 17.12 6.46 -16.08
C LYS A 131 16.13 5.57 -16.85
N TYR A 132 14.86 5.61 -16.43
CA TYR A 132 13.75 4.89 -17.07
C TYR A 132 14.04 3.39 -17.19
N ASP A 133 14.54 2.76 -16.12
CA ASP A 133 14.88 1.34 -16.10
C ASP A 133 13.67 0.40 -16.12
N GLN A 134 12.45 0.96 -16.07
CA GLN A 134 11.17 0.25 -16.08
C GLN A 134 11.00 -0.72 -14.89
N LYS A 135 11.61 -0.41 -13.74
CA LYS A 135 11.52 -1.23 -12.52
C LYS A 135 10.64 -0.64 -11.43
N THR A 136 10.14 0.57 -11.60
CA THR A 136 9.28 1.22 -10.61
C THR A 136 7.81 0.91 -10.86
N THR A 137 7.11 0.48 -9.82
CA THR A 137 5.63 0.44 -9.79
C THR A 137 5.12 1.60 -8.95
N TYR A 138 4.11 2.30 -9.45
CA TYR A 138 3.43 3.39 -8.76
C TYR A 138 2.07 2.91 -8.27
N VAL A 139 1.75 3.23 -7.01
CA VAL A 139 0.46 2.94 -6.39
C VAL A 139 -0.06 4.24 -5.80
N PHE A 140 -1.18 4.73 -6.32
CA PHE A 140 -1.88 5.91 -5.82
C PHE A 140 -3.23 5.50 -5.25
N THR A 141 -3.48 5.88 -4.01
CA THR A 141 -4.72 5.59 -3.29
C THR A 141 -5.01 6.67 -2.25
N SER A 142 -6.19 6.59 -1.64
CA SER A 142 -6.54 7.34 -0.43
C SER A 142 -6.77 6.39 0.74
N ASP A 143 -6.65 6.90 1.96
CA ASP A 143 -7.03 6.22 3.20
C ASP A 143 -8.54 6.27 3.44
N HIS A 144 -9.20 7.34 2.99
CA HIS A 144 -10.66 7.46 2.97
C HIS A 144 -11.16 8.43 1.88
N GLY A 145 -12.46 8.44 1.67
CA GLY A 145 -13.20 9.45 0.90
C GLY A 145 -13.70 10.60 1.80
N MET A 146 -14.68 11.36 1.32
CA MET A 146 -15.23 12.51 2.04
C MET A 146 -16.68 12.76 1.62
N THR A 147 -17.57 12.98 2.58
CA THR A 147 -18.97 13.39 2.31
C THR A 147 -19.02 14.80 1.71
N ASP A 148 -20.10 15.14 1.00
CA ASP A 148 -20.32 16.48 0.42
C ASP A 148 -20.32 17.61 1.46
N TRP A 149 -20.56 17.31 2.74
CA TRP A 149 -20.44 18.29 3.83
C TRP A 149 -19.06 18.29 4.47
N GLY A 150 -18.04 17.69 3.85
CA GLY A 150 -16.66 17.74 4.31
C GLY A 150 -16.48 17.08 5.68
N SER A 151 -16.97 15.85 5.80
CA SER A 151 -16.78 14.98 6.96
C SER A 151 -16.51 13.55 6.51
N HIS A 152 -15.87 12.76 7.37
CA HIS A 152 -15.68 11.32 7.21
C HIS A 152 -15.62 10.62 8.59
N GLY A 153 -15.54 9.29 8.62
CA GLY A 153 -15.51 8.43 9.82
C GLY A 153 -16.83 7.74 10.20
N ALA A 154 -17.92 7.93 9.43
CA ALA A 154 -19.23 7.32 9.67
C ALA A 154 -19.49 6.05 8.83
N GLY A 155 -18.66 5.78 7.82
CA GLY A 155 -18.69 4.54 7.04
C GLY A 155 -19.67 4.54 5.86
N ASP A 156 -20.09 5.72 5.39
CA ASP A 156 -20.82 5.87 4.14
C ASP A 156 -19.93 5.52 2.94
N ASP A 157 -20.53 5.10 1.81
CA ASP A 157 -19.82 4.80 0.58
C ASP A 157 -18.94 5.97 0.11
N THR A 158 -19.38 7.22 0.29
CA THR A 158 -18.59 8.41 -0.05
C THR A 158 -17.32 8.57 0.80
N GLU A 159 -17.25 7.89 1.94
CA GLU A 159 -16.14 7.89 2.88
C GLU A 159 -15.27 6.65 2.78
N THR A 160 -15.82 5.51 2.33
CA THR A 160 -15.09 4.24 2.25
C THR A 160 -14.62 3.90 0.85
N LEU A 161 -15.23 4.46 -0.20
CA LEU A 161 -14.77 4.27 -1.58
C LEU A 161 -13.59 5.19 -1.87
N THR A 162 -12.42 4.59 -2.05
CA THR A 162 -11.17 5.30 -2.36
C THR A 162 -10.69 5.00 -3.78
N PRO A 163 -10.04 5.95 -4.46
CA PRO A 163 -9.42 5.66 -5.75
C PRO A 163 -8.27 4.66 -5.56
N LEU A 164 -8.05 3.79 -6.54
CA LEU A 164 -6.84 3.00 -6.67
C LEU A 164 -6.35 3.09 -8.11
N LEU A 165 -5.17 3.66 -8.31
CA LEU A 165 -4.48 3.69 -9.59
C LEU A 165 -3.11 3.03 -9.43
N VAL A 166 -2.81 2.07 -10.30
CA VAL A 166 -1.52 1.39 -10.33
C VAL A 166 -0.98 1.42 -11.76
N TRP A 167 0.27 1.85 -11.92
CA TRP A 167 0.96 1.91 -13.21
C TRP A 167 2.47 1.64 -13.06
N GLY A 168 3.16 1.53 -14.18
CA GLY A 168 4.60 1.25 -14.22
C GLY A 168 4.92 -0.24 -14.36
N SER A 169 5.97 -0.69 -13.69
CA SER A 169 6.46 -2.07 -13.76
C SER A 169 5.48 -3.07 -13.12
N GLY A 170 5.53 -4.32 -13.55
CA GLY A 170 4.75 -5.42 -12.96
C GLY A 170 3.24 -5.41 -13.26
N ILE A 171 2.65 -4.30 -13.68
CA ILE A 171 1.24 -4.24 -14.09
C ILE A 171 1.13 -4.39 -15.61
N ARG A 172 0.50 -5.49 -16.05
CA ARG A 172 0.21 -5.72 -17.47
C ARG A 172 -1.11 -5.01 -17.80
N SER A 173 -1.08 -4.13 -18.80
CA SER A 173 -2.20 -3.27 -19.18
C SER A 173 -3.48 -4.07 -19.37
N SER A 174 -4.33 -4.09 -18.35
CA SER A 174 -5.69 -4.61 -18.41
C SER A 174 -6.63 -3.46 -18.12
N ARG A 175 -7.57 -3.18 -19.03
CA ARG A 175 -8.58 -2.12 -18.89
C ARG A 175 -9.70 -2.56 -17.94
N HIS A 176 -9.38 -3.25 -16.85
CA HIS A 176 -10.38 -3.72 -15.90
C HIS A 176 -10.69 -2.59 -14.90
N THR A 177 -11.59 -1.70 -15.29
CA THR A 177 -12.00 -0.54 -14.47
C THR A 177 -13.02 -0.89 -13.39
N ASN A 178 -13.48 -2.15 -13.31
CA ASN A 178 -14.58 -2.59 -12.45
C ASN A 178 -14.19 -3.79 -11.57
N VAL A 179 -12.96 -3.80 -11.04
CA VAL A 179 -12.55 -4.77 -10.02
C VAL A 179 -12.75 -4.14 -8.65
N HIS A 180 -13.52 -4.79 -7.79
CA HIS A 180 -13.66 -4.39 -6.40
C HIS A 180 -12.43 -4.88 -5.64
N ILE A 181 -11.70 -3.96 -5.02
CA ILE A 181 -10.48 -4.22 -4.25
C ILE A 181 -10.67 -3.60 -2.88
N GLU A 182 -10.49 -4.40 -1.83
CA GLU A 182 -10.57 -3.92 -0.46
C GLU A 182 -9.27 -3.21 -0.09
N GLN A 183 -9.31 -2.21 0.81
CA GLN A 183 -8.07 -1.54 1.25
C GLN A 183 -7.06 -2.51 1.88
N ALA A 184 -7.53 -3.59 2.51
CA ALA A 184 -6.67 -4.65 3.06
C ALA A 184 -5.88 -5.40 1.97
N ASP A 185 -6.38 -5.42 0.72
CA ASP A 185 -5.75 -6.09 -0.43
C ASP A 185 -4.55 -5.29 -0.98
N LEU A 186 -4.39 -4.02 -0.59
CA LEU A 186 -3.22 -3.23 -0.94
C LEU A 186 -1.92 -3.83 -0.38
N CYS A 187 -1.96 -4.42 0.83
CA CYS A 187 -0.79 -5.05 1.42
C CYS A 187 -0.26 -6.21 0.55
N PRO A 188 -1.06 -7.24 0.20
CA PRO A 188 -0.58 -8.29 -0.67
C PRO A 188 -0.28 -7.81 -2.09
N LEU A 189 -1.03 -6.84 -2.63
CA LEU A 189 -0.75 -6.24 -3.94
C LEU A 189 0.64 -5.60 -4.00
N MET A 190 0.99 -4.76 -3.02
CA MET A 190 2.30 -4.13 -2.97
C MET A 190 3.41 -5.16 -2.64
N SER A 191 3.14 -6.15 -1.80
CA SER A 191 4.09 -7.25 -1.51
C SER A 191 4.45 -8.01 -2.79
N TYR A 192 3.46 -8.28 -3.64
CA TYR A 192 3.67 -8.92 -4.94
C TYR A 192 4.60 -8.08 -5.84
N PHE A 193 4.33 -6.78 -6.00
CA PHE A 193 5.18 -5.90 -6.82
C PHE A 193 6.63 -5.83 -6.34
N LEU A 194 6.86 -5.88 -5.03
CA LEU A 194 8.21 -5.85 -4.44
C LEU A 194 8.87 -7.22 -4.33
N GLY A 195 8.16 -8.32 -4.64
CA GLY A 195 8.64 -9.68 -4.40
C GLY A 195 8.96 -9.93 -2.92
N LEU A 196 8.09 -9.46 -2.02
CA LEU A 196 8.21 -9.61 -0.57
C LEU A 196 7.20 -10.63 -0.04
N ASP A 197 7.57 -11.30 1.05
CA ASP A 197 6.60 -12.08 1.82
C ASP A 197 5.47 -11.19 2.35
N TYR A 198 4.29 -11.77 2.57
CA TYR A 198 3.14 -11.03 3.07
C TYR A 198 3.30 -10.62 4.54
N SER A 199 2.75 -9.46 4.89
CA SER A 199 2.42 -8.99 6.24
C SER A 199 2.02 -10.13 7.18
N ILE A 200 2.63 -10.34 8.36
CA ILE A 200 2.21 -11.43 9.29
C ILE A 200 0.76 -11.25 9.73
N ASN A 201 0.26 -10.02 9.77
CA ASN A 201 -1.13 -9.69 10.11
C ASN A 201 -1.96 -9.35 8.86
N SER A 202 -1.44 -9.60 7.65
CA SER A 202 -2.19 -9.34 6.42
C SER A 202 -3.38 -10.27 6.34
N VAL A 203 -4.57 -9.68 6.17
CA VAL A 203 -5.84 -10.37 5.94
C VAL A 203 -6.40 -10.12 4.54
N GLY A 204 -5.71 -9.32 3.73
CA GLY A 204 -6.08 -9.05 2.35
C GLY A 204 -5.82 -10.22 1.41
N HIS A 205 -6.57 -10.22 0.32
CA HIS A 205 -6.49 -11.16 -0.79
C HIS A 205 -5.66 -10.53 -1.91
N LEU A 206 -4.77 -11.29 -2.54
CA LEU A 206 -4.07 -10.80 -3.74
C LEU A 206 -5.09 -10.66 -4.90
N PRO A 207 -5.34 -9.45 -5.45
CA PRO A 207 -6.40 -9.24 -6.42
C PRO A 207 -5.98 -9.71 -7.82
N ILE A 208 -6.04 -11.02 -8.08
CA ILE A 208 -5.60 -11.63 -9.36
C ILE A 208 -6.28 -10.99 -10.56
N ASP A 209 -7.58 -10.70 -10.48
CA ASP A 209 -8.36 -10.14 -11.59
C ASP A 209 -7.83 -8.76 -12.01
N TYR A 210 -7.18 -8.05 -11.09
CA TYR A 210 -6.52 -6.77 -11.34
C TYR A 210 -5.12 -6.93 -11.96
N LEU A 211 -4.49 -8.10 -11.77
CA LEU A 211 -3.10 -8.42 -12.17
C LEU A 211 -3.01 -9.29 -13.43
N LEU A 212 -4.12 -9.50 -14.15
CA LEU A 212 -4.14 -10.32 -15.37
C LEU A 212 -3.20 -9.78 -16.47
N PRO A 213 -2.66 -10.66 -17.34
CA PRO A 213 -2.82 -12.12 -17.37
C PRO A 213 -2.00 -12.85 -16.30
N ILE A 214 -2.52 -13.99 -15.85
CA ILE A 214 -1.85 -14.87 -14.87
C ILE A 214 -0.60 -15.49 -15.49
N ASP A 215 0.54 -15.29 -14.83
CA ASP A 215 1.78 -16.03 -15.04
C ASP A 215 2.19 -16.82 -13.79
N GLU A 216 3.35 -17.47 -13.88
CA GLU A 216 3.85 -18.35 -12.84
C GLU A 216 4.14 -17.59 -11.54
N ASP A 217 4.75 -16.41 -11.63
CA ASP A 217 5.06 -15.56 -10.47
C ASP A 217 3.76 -15.13 -9.76
N LEU A 218 2.74 -14.68 -10.51
CA LEU A 218 1.45 -14.34 -9.94
C LEU A 218 0.78 -15.53 -9.25
N LEU A 219 0.86 -16.72 -9.86
CA LEU A 219 0.26 -17.92 -9.30
C LEU A 219 0.97 -18.37 -8.01
N GLN A 220 2.30 -18.32 -7.98
CA GLN A 220 3.07 -18.59 -6.78
C GLN A 220 2.73 -17.61 -5.65
N ALA A 221 2.69 -16.32 -5.96
CA ALA A 221 2.32 -15.29 -5.01
C ALA A 221 0.89 -15.50 -4.47
N TYR A 222 -0.05 -15.88 -5.34
CA TYR A 222 -1.42 -16.18 -4.93
C TYR A 222 -1.52 -17.39 -3.99
N LEU A 223 -0.78 -18.46 -4.27
CA LEU A 223 -0.72 -19.62 -3.38
C LEU A 223 -0.13 -19.26 -2.00
N GLN A 224 0.91 -18.44 -1.98
CA GLN A 224 1.46 -17.93 -0.72
C GLN A 224 0.45 -17.06 0.05
N ASN A 225 -0.33 -16.23 -0.64
CA ASN A 225 -1.37 -15.41 -0.01
C ASN A 225 -2.46 -16.30 0.60
N ALA A 226 -2.89 -17.33 -0.13
CA ALA A 226 -3.87 -18.30 0.37
C ALA A 226 -3.38 -19.02 1.64
N ARG A 227 -2.10 -19.43 1.68
CA ARG A 227 -1.48 -20.02 2.89
C ARG A 227 -1.45 -19.02 4.05
N GLN A 228 -1.05 -17.78 3.81
CA GLN A 228 -1.06 -16.72 4.83
C GLN A 228 -2.46 -16.51 5.43
N LEU A 229 -3.49 -16.47 4.59
CA LEU A 229 -4.89 -16.32 5.04
C LEU A 229 -5.37 -17.53 5.86
N LEU A 230 -4.97 -18.76 5.49
CA LEU A 230 -5.27 -19.94 6.29
C LEU A 230 -4.69 -19.82 7.70
N GLU A 231 -3.43 -19.37 7.81
CA GLU A 231 -2.79 -19.15 9.12
C GLU A 231 -3.49 -18.06 9.94
N GLN A 232 -4.00 -17.00 9.30
CA GLN A 232 -4.85 -16.01 9.98
C GLN A 232 -6.12 -16.65 10.55
N VAL A 233 -6.78 -17.51 9.77
CA VAL A 233 -7.97 -18.23 10.23
C VAL A 233 -7.65 -19.14 11.43
N HIS A 234 -6.54 -19.90 11.37
CA HIS A 234 -6.09 -20.74 12.48
C HIS A 234 -5.78 -19.91 13.74
N LYS A 235 -5.08 -18.78 13.58
CA LYS A 235 -4.75 -17.90 14.70
C LYS A 235 -6.01 -17.33 15.34
N GLN A 236 -6.94 -16.82 14.53
CA GLN A 236 -8.18 -16.24 15.02
C GLN A 236 -9.08 -17.29 15.68
N TYR A 237 -9.18 -18.49 15.10
CA TYR A 237 -9.90 -19.62 15.69
C TYR A 237 -9.37 -19.96 17.09
N ASN A 238 -8.04 -20.09 17.23
CA ASN A 238 -7.40 -20.42 18.50
C ASN A 238 -7.60 -19.30 19.55
N LEU A 239 -7.52 -18.04 19.15
CA LEU A 239 -7.80 -16.89 20.03
C LEU A 239 -9.25 -16.90 20.52
N LEU A 240 -10.22 -17.10 19.63
CA LEU A 240 -11.64 -17.15 19.99
C LEU A 240 -11.95 -18.33 20.91
N LYS A 241 -11.38 -19.51 20.63
CA LYS A 241 -11.52 -20.70 21.47
C LYS A 241 -11.01 -20.48 22.90
N GLN A 242 -9.94 -19.71 23.08
CA GLN A 242 -9.38 -19.40 24.40
C GLN A 242 -10.16 -18.31 25.15
N ARG A 243 -10.76 -17.35 24.43
CA ARG A 243 -11.40 -16.16 25.02
C ARG A 243 -12.89 -16.31 25.27
N LEU A 244 -13.60 -17.11 24.47
CA LEU A 244 -15.05 -17.22 24.54
C LEU A 244 -15.46 -18.34 25.49
N LEU A 245 -16.32 -18.02 26.46
CA LEU A 245 -16.93 -19.00 27.37
C LEU A 245 -17.78 -20.04 26.63
N PHE A 246 -18.45 -19.62 25.54
CA PHE A 246 -19.29 -20.46 24.70
C PHE A 246 -18.79 -20.43 23.25
N PHE A 247 -17.66 -21.08 23.01
CA PHE A 247 -17.10 -21.19 21.66
C PHE A 247 -17.85 -22.26 20.84
N LYS A 248 -18.34 -21.86 19.66
CA LYS A 248 -18.86 -22.78 18.65
C LYS A 248 -17.82 -22.91 17.52
N PRO A 249 -17.23 -24.10 17.31
CA PRO A 249 -16.30 -24.32 16.22
C PRO A 249 -16.94 -24.01 14.87
N TYR A 250 -16.23 -23.26 14.02
CA TYR A 250 -16.51 -23.19 12.60
C TYR A 250 -15.89 -24.41 11.91
N ASN A 251 -16.67 -25.12 11.09
CA ASN A 251 -16.18 -26.31 10.39
C ASN A 251 -15.55 -25.90 9.05
N LEU A 252 -14.29 -25.48 9.08
CA LEU A 252 -13.51 -25.23 7.88
C LEU A 252 -13.16 -26.55 7.21
N ASN A 253 -13.50 -26.70 5.92
CA ASN A 253 -13.09 -27.87 5.14
C ASN A 253 -11.67 -27.66 4.61
N GLU A 254 -10.68 -27.88 5.47
CA GLU A 254 -9.26 -27.75 5.13
C GLU A 254 -8.80 -28.78 4.09
N GLU A 255 -9.36 -29.99 4.11
CA GLU A 255 -9.05 -31.01 3.10
C GLU A 255 -9.35 -30.48 1.69
N LYS A 256 -10.52 -29.87 1.49
CA LYS A 256 -10.90 -29.24 0.21
C LYS A 256 -10.01 -28.04 -0.14
N PHE A 257 -9.53 -27.30 0.86
CA PHE A 257 -8.59 -26.21 0.64
C PHE A 257 -7.24 -26.76 0.12
N PHE A 258 -6.65 -27.72 0.81
CA PHE A 258 -5.37 -28.32 0.41
C PHE A 258 -5.47 -29.06 -0.93
N GLN A 259 -6.57 -29.78 -1.21
CA GLN A 259 -6.80 -30.39 -2.53
C GLN A 259 -6.79 -29.35 -3.67
N ARG A 260 -7.36 -28.17 -3.45
CA ARG A 260 -7.34 -27.08 -4.43
C ARG A 260 -5.93 -26.51 -4.62
N MET A 261 -5.20 -26.33 -3.52
CA MET A 261 -3.80 -25.87 -3.56
C MET A 261 -2.92 -26.85 -4.34
N GLU A 262 -2.98 -28.15 -4.04
CA GLU A 262 -2.26 -29.21 -4.75
C GLU A 262 -2.61 -29.26 -6.23
N THR A 263 -3.89 -29.02 -6.57
CA THR A 263 -4.33 -28.97 -7.98
C THR A 263 -3.64 -27.83 -8.73
N VAL A 264 -3.57 -26.64 -8.13
CA VAL A 264 -2.92 -25.47 -8.74
C VAL A 264 -1.41 -25.68 -8.86
N GLU A 265 -0.76 -26.18 -7.81
CA GLU A 265 0.66 -26.53 -7.82
C GLU A 265 0.98 -27.60 -8.88
N GLY A 266 0.09 -28.59 -9.06
CA GLY A 266 0.19 -29.58 -10.12
C GLY A 266 0.17 -28.96 -11.53
N TYR A 267 -0.70 -27.97 -11.77
CA TYR A 267 -0.72 -27.25 -13.04
C TYR A 267 0.55 -26.43 -13.29
N MET A 268 1.13 -25.81 -12.25
CA MET A 268 2.39 -25.07 -12.35
C MET A 268 3.54 -25.98 -12.78
N ASN A 269 3.69 -27.14 -12.11
CA ASN A 269 4.74 -28.10 -12.43
C ASN A 269 4.65 -28.61 -13.88
N LEU A 270 3.42 -28.83 -14.38
CA LEU A 270 3.19 -29.23 -15.77
C LEU A 270 3.54 -28.10 -16.77
N TYR A 271 3.36 -26.85 -16.38
CA TYR A 271 3.71 -25.69 -17.20
C TYR A 271 5.24 -25.53 -17.31
N GLN A 272 5.96 -25.60 -16.19
CA GLN A 272 7.44 -25.58 -16.16
C GLN A 272 8.04 -26.68 -17.04
N ILE A 273 7.57 -27.93 -16.90
CA ILE A 273 8.05 -29.06 -17.72
C ILE A 273 7.87 -28.79 -19.22
N ARG A 274 6.82 -28.07 -19.64
CA ARG A 274 6.59 -27.75 -21.06
C ARG A 274 7.53 -26.68 -21.60
N ASP A 275 7.97 -25.74 -20.77
CA ASP A 275 8.91 -24.71 -21.19
C ASP A 275 10.36 -25.23 -21.16
N ASP A 276 10.70 -26.18 -20.28
CA ASP A 276 12.00 -26.87 -20.27
C ASP A 276 12.25 -27.76 -21.51
N ILE A 277 11.20 -28.11 -22.26
CA ILE A 277 11.27 -28.98 -23.45
C ILE A 277 11.39 -28.16 -24.76
N LYS A 278 11.22 -26.84 -24.72
CA LYS A 278 11.31 -25.96 -25.91
C LYS A 278 12.72 -25.36 -26.07
#